data_AF-A0A1Z4QU99-F1
#
_entry.id   AF-A0A1Z4QU99-F1
#
_cell.length_a   1.000
_cell.length_b   1.000
_cell.length_c   1.000
_cell.angle_alpha   90.00
_cell.angle_beta   90.00
_cell.angle_gamma   90.00
#
_symmetry.space_group_name_H-M   'P 1'
#
loop_
_entity.id
_entity.type
_entity.pdbx_description
1 polymer ?
#
loop_
_entity_poly.entity_id
_entity_poly.type
_entity_poly.pdbx_seq_one_letter_code
_entity_poly.pdbx_strand_id
1 'polypeptide(L)'
;MVDDTCNILVIEPLSVPQDNKEAFIATLQYTLETAIQAVYKLEPDELDSERLGEGKYLLFWEASEGGAGVLSQLLQQPNAFQRIAHAALDICHFLEPKDTCVQACYECLLSYRNQFDHPLINRHLIKPLLEELQGSAVEISGVFRDEQYQKLLSQTDPNSNFERVVLQEIYQRGYKLPDAAQELIPEANCKPDFVYKEEAIALFCDGSVHDNPEQKKQDKIERDNLRYNASYQILTLRHDEDWREKLEILGSL
;
A
#
# COMPACT_ATOMS: atom_id res chain seq x y z
N MET A 1 24.45 -23.99 7.24
CA MET A 1 23.11 -23.38 7.18
C MET A 1 23.07 -22.73 5.82
N VAL A 2 22.20 -23.20 4.93
CA VAL A 2 21.96 -22.54 3.65
C VAL A 2 20.94 -21.46 3.99
N ASP A 3 21.33 -20.19 3.86
CA ASP A 3 20.39 -19.08 3.95
C ASP A 3 19.66 -19.05 2.62
N ASP A 4 18.40 -19.48 2.62
CA ASP A 4 17.54 -19.41 1.45
C ASP A 4 16.78 -18.08 1.47
N THR A 5 16.73 -17.41 0.32
CA THR A 5 16.10 -16.10 0.17
C THR A 5 15.13 -16.18 -0.99
N CYS A 6 13.86 -15.86 -0.73
CA CYS A 6 12.83 -15.79 -1.76
C CYS A 6 12.36 -14.35 -1.97
N ASN A 7 11.88 -14.06 -3.19
CA ASN A 7 11.21 -12.80 -3.47
C ASN A 7 9.76 -12.87 -2.98
N ILE A 8 9.29 -11.75 -2.44
CA ILE A 8 7.90 -11.55 -2.05
C ILE A 8 7.34 -10.31 -2.75
N LEU A 9 6.04 -10.33 -3.04
CA LEU A 9 5.28 -9.20 -3.54
C LEU A 9 4.02 -9.04 -2.68
N VAL A 10 3.83 -7.86 -2.12
CA VAL A 10 2.62 -7.50 -1.39
C VAL A 10 1.82 -6.52 -2.23
N ILE A 11 0.55 -6.84 -2.47
CA ILE A 11 -0.39 -6.00 -3.21
C ILE A 11 -1.49 -5.56 -2.26
N GLU A 12 -1.75 -4.26 -2.21
CA GLU A 12 -2.94 -3.68 -1.59
C GLU A 12 -3.94 -3.28 -2.69
N PRO A 13 -5.07 -4.00 -2.84
CA PRO A 13 -6.10 -3.60 -3.79
C PRO A 13 -6.85 -2.37 -3.28
N LEU A 14 -6.83 -1.26 -4.03
CA LEU A 14 -7.47 0.01 -3.61
C LEU A 14 -8.97 0.08 -3.96
N SER A 15 -9.37 -0.43 -5.13
CA SER A 15 -10.74 -0.32 -5.64
C SER A 15 -11.59 -1.57 -5.33
N VAL A 16 -11.68 -1.94 -4.06
CA VAL A 16 -12.40 -3.15 -3.64
C VAL A 16 -13.89 -2.87 -3.42
N PRO A 17 -14.81 -3.62 -4.07
CA PRO A 17 -16.24 -3.50 -3.81
C PRO A 17 -16.59 -3.82 -2.35
N GLN A 18 -17.51 -3.04 -1.76
CA GLN A 18 -18.01 -3.31 -0.41
C GLN A 18 -18.90 -4.57 -0.39
N ASP A 19 -19.76 -4.72 -1.40
CA ASP A 19 -20.54 -5.93 -1.60
C ASP A 19 -19.65 -7.06 -2.12
N ASN A 20 -19.78 -8.26 -1.55
CA ASN A 20 -18.97 -9.44 -1.92
C ASN A 20 -17.45 -9.24 -1.77
N LYS A 21 -16.99 -8.36 -0.87
CA LYS A 21 -15.56 -8.07 -0.63
C LYS A 21 -14.70 -9.33 -0.54
N GLU A 22 -15.10 -10.28 0.30
CA GLU A 22 -14.36 -11.53 0.52
C GLU A 22 -14.23 -12.35 -0.77
N ALA A 23 -15.33 -12.53 -1.49
CA ALA A 23 -15.36 -13.26 -2.75
C ALA A 23 -14.54 -12.55 -3.85
N PHE A 24 -14.58 -11.23 -3.89
CA PHE A 24 -13.78 -10.43 -4.81
C PHE A 24 -12.28 -10.63 -4.54
N ILE A 25 -11.84 -10.49 -3.29
CA ILE A 25 -10.43 -10.63 -2.91
C ILE A 25 -9.94 -12.06 -3.13
N ALA A 26 -10.73 -13.07 -2.75
CA ALA A 26 -10.40 -14.48 -3.02
C ALA A 26 -10.27 -14.75 -4.53
N THR A 27 -11.23 -14.27 -5.33
CA THR A 27 -11.16 -14.43 -6.79
C THR A 27 -9.95 -13.70 -7.37
N LEU A 28 -9.66 -12.48 -6.90
CA LEU A 28 -8.54 -11.67 -7.37
C LEU A 28 -7.20 -12.36 -7.10
N GLN A 29 -7.02 -12.92 -5.90
CA GLN A 29 -5.82 -13.67 -5.53
C GLN A 29 -5.55 -14.81 -6.51
N TYR A 30 -6.49 -15.75 -6.66
CA TYR A 30 -6.29 -16.92 -7.53
C TYR A 30 -6.15 -16.51 -9.00
N THR A 31 -6.85 -15.46 -9.43
CA THR A 31 -6.74 -14.93 -10.80
C THR A 31 -5.34 -14.40 -11.07
N LEU A 32 -4.80 -13.58 -10.16
CA LEU A 32 -3.46 -13.02 -10.31
C LEU A 32 -2.39 -14.11 -10.20
N GLU A 33 -2.50 -15.02 -9.24
CA GLU A 33 -1.57 -16.16 -9.11
C GLU A 33 -1.50 -16.97 -10.41
N THR A 34 -2.65 -17.43 -10.91
CA THR A 34 -2.73 -18.25 -12.12
C THR A 34 -2.24 -17.48 -13.35
N ALA A 35 -2.57 -16.19 -13.46
CA ALA A 35 -2.14 -15.37 -14.59
C ALA A 35 -0.64 -15.05 -14.56
N ILE A 36 -0.04 -14.81 -13.38
CA ILE A 36 1.41 -14.65 -13.24
C ILE A 36 2.12 -15.95 -13.61
N GLN A 37 1.66 -17.09 -13.08
CA GLN A 37 2.19 -18.41 -13.44
C GLN A 37 2.15 -18.64 -14.96
N ALA A 38 1.02 -18.34 -15.62
CA ALA A 38 0.88 -18.50 -17.06
C ALA A 38 1.81 -17.56 -17.88
N VAL A 39 1.87 -16.27 -17.52
CA VAL A 39 2.66 -15.26 -18.27
C VAL A 39 4.16 -15.52 -18.16
N TYR A 40 4.61 -15.98 -16.99
CA TYR A 40 6.03 -16.24 -16.71
C TYR A 40 6.42 -17.72 -16.81
N LYS A 41 5.47 -18.58 -17.18
CA LYS A 41 5.66 -20.03 -17.37
C LYS A 41 6.20 -20.72 -16.12
N LEU A 42 5.61 -20.39 -14.97
CA LEU A 42 5.91 -21.03 -13.70
C LEU A 42 5.07 -22.29 -13.53
N GLU A 43 5.66 -23.29 -12.89
CA GLU A 43 4.93 -24.44 -12.38
C GLU A 43 4.06 -24.03 -11.18
N PRO A 44 2.94 -24.74 -10.90
CA PRO A 44 2.02 -24.34 -9.85
C PRO A 44 2.60 -24.34 -8.43
N ASP A 45 3.76 -24.95 -8.20
CA ASP A 45 4.48 -24.96 -6.92
C ASP A 45 5.64 -23.94 -6.85
N GLU A 46 5.85 -23.13 -7.89
CA GLU A 46 6.90 -22.10 -7.90
C GLU A 46 6.42 -20.72 -7.43
N LEU A 47 5.10 -20.48 -7.44
CA LEU A 47 4.48 -19.25 -6.93
C LEU A 47 3.26 -19.62 -6.10
N ASP A 48 3.22 -19.12 -4.88
CA ASP A 48 2.10 -19.31 -3.96
C ASP A 48 1.63 -17.95 -3.44
N SER A 49 0.41 -17.93 -2.88
CA SER A 49 -0.22 -16.69 -2.44
C SER A 49 -1.10 -16.86 -1.20
N GLU A 50 -1.18 -15.78 -0.41
CA GLU A 50 -1.98 -15.74 0.82
C GLU A 50 -2.63 -14.36 1.00
N ARG A 51 -3.75 -14.31 1.72
CA ARG A 51 -4.42 -13.07 2.11
C ARG A 51 -4.01 -12.69 3.53
N LEU A 52 -3.50 -11.47 3.69
CA LEU A 52 -3.13 -10.93 5.00
C LEU A 52 -4.09 -9.82 5.44
N GLY A 53 -4.16 -9.59 6.75
CA GLY A 53 -4.95 -8.49 7.33
C GLY A 53 -6.43 -8.54 6.93
N GLU A 54 -7.06 -9.72 7.05
CA GLU A 54 -8.47 -9.93 6.68
C GLU A 54 -8.78 -9.59 5.21
N GLY A 55 -7.82 -9.85 4.31
CA GLY A 55 -7.95 -9.56 2.89
C GLY A 55 -7.64 -8.12 2.50
N LYS A 56 -6.99 -7.34 3.39
CA LYS A 56 -6.42 -6.03 3.02
C LYS A 56 -5.26 -6.19 2.03
N TYR A 57 -4.43 -7.22 2.21
CA TYR A 57 -3.26 -7.45 1.38
C TYR A 57 -3.27 -8.83 0.74
N LEU A 58 -2.74 -8.92 -0.48
CA LEU A 58 -2.38 -10.17 -1.15
C LEU A 58 -0.86 -10.31 -1.10
N LEU A 59 -0.38 -11.35 -0.45
CA LEU A 59 1.02 -11.74 -0.44
C LEU A 59 1.23 -12.80 -1.53
N PHE A 60 2.25 -12.60 -2.36
CA PHE A 60 2.78 -13.60 -3.28
C PHE A 60 4.24 -13.86 -2.93
N TRP A 61 4.68 -15.11 -2.99
CA TRP A 61 6.09 -15.45 -2.81
C TRP A 61 6.53 -16.55 -3.77
N GLU A 62 7.80 -16.47 -4.17
CA GLU A 62 8.43 -17.50 -4.98
C GLU A 62 8.81 -18.67 -4.06
N ALA A 63 8.19 -19.83 -4.26
CA ALA A 63 8.34 -21.00 -3.40
C ALA A 63 9.53 -21.90 -3.81
N SER A 64 10.18 -21.60 -4.94
CA SER A 64 11.39 -22.30 -5.40
C SER A 64 12.66 -21.77 -4.70
N GLU A 65 13.58 -22.69 -4.37
CA GLU A 65 14.88 -22.39 -3.74
C GLU A 65 15.67 -21.40 -4.62
N GLY A 66 16.05 -20.25 -4.05
CA GLY A 66 16.73 -19.15 -4.75
C GLY A 66 15.85 -18.20 -5.57
N GLY A 67 14.54 -18.46 -5.70
CA GLY A 67 13.56 -17.60 -6.37
C GLY A 67 13.68 -17.55 -7.90
N ALA A 68 12.53 -17.50 -8.59
CA ALA A 68 12.47 -17.35 -10.04
C ALA A 68 12.79 -15.91 -10.53
N GLY A 69 12.78 -14.91 -9.64
CA GLY A 69 12.99 -13.50 -9.97
C GLY A 69 11.84 -12.85 -10.74
N VAL A 70 10.71 -13.54 -10.85
CA VAL A 70 9.50 -13.12 -11.56
C VAL A 70 8.86 -11.93 -10.87
N LEU A 71 8.75 -11.96 -9.53
CA LEU A 71 8.12 -10.89 -8.77
C LEU A 71 8.90 -9.57 -8.90
N SER A 72 10.23 -9.63 -8.94
CA SER A 72 11.05 -8.46 -9.23
C SER A 72 10.88 -7.97 -10.68
N GLN A 73 10.77 -8.89 -11.63
CA GLN A 73 10.56 -8.58 -13.04
C GLN A 73 9.22 -7.87 -13.30
N LEU A 74 8.16 -8.23 -12.55
CA LEU A 74 6.86 -7.56 -12.59
C LEU A 74 6.98 -6.05 -12.34
N LEU A 75 7.80 -5.66 -11.35
CA LEU A 75 7.96 -4.27 -10.97
C LEU A 75 8.80 -3.47 -11.97
N GLN A 76 9.70 -4.13 -12.71
CA GLN A 76 10.61 -3.48 -13.67
C GLN A 76 9.98 -3.25 -15.05
N GLN A 77 8.87 -3.92 -15.36
CA GLN A 77 8.23 -3.84 -16.67
C GLN A 77 6.95 -2.98 -16.58
N PRO A 78 6.92 -1.79 -17.22
CA PRO A 78 5.74 -0.92 -17.18
C PRO A 78 4.45 -1.61 -17.63
N ASN A 79 4.53 -2.55 -18.57
CA ASN A 79 3.37 -3.24 -19.13
C ASN A 79 3.14 -4.64 -18.52
N ALA A 80 3.77 -4.98 -17.38
CA ALA A 80 3.63 -6.29 -16.76
C ALA A 80 2.16 -6.62 -16.45
N PHE A 81 1.45 -5.71 -15.80
CA PHE A 81 0.05 -5.92 -15.43
C PHE A 81 -0.91 -5.92 -16.61
N GLN A 82 -0.57 -5.27 -17.74
CA GLN A 82 -1.36 -5.40 -18.97
C GLN A 82 -1.30 -6.84 -19.50
N ARG A 83 -0.10 -7.44 -19.51
CA ARG A 83 0.11 -8.83 -19.94
C ARG A 83 -0.61 -9.81 -19.02
N ILE A 84 -0.49 -9.60 -17.70
CA ILE A 84 -1.21 -10.40 -16.68
C ILE A 84 -2.72 -10.27 -16.88
N ALA A 85 -3.25 -9.05 -17.04
CA ALA A 85 -4.67 -8.82 -17.22
C ALA A 85 -5.22 -9.49 -18.48
N HIS A 86 -4.47 -9.42 -19.60
CA HIS A 86 -4.84 -10.11 -20.83
C HIS A 86 -4.88 -11.63 -20.65
N ALA A 87 -3.84 -12.21 -20.03
CA ALA A 87 -3.82 -13.65 -19.72
C ALA A 87 -4.95 -14.05 -18.76
N ALA A 88 -5.22 -13.24 -17.74
CA ALA A 88 -6.31 -13.47 -16.80
C ALA A 88 -7.69 -13.45 -17.47
N LEU A 89 -7.91 -12.53 -18.42
CA LEU A 89 -9.15 -12.49 -19.21
C LEU A 89 -9.32 -13.75 -20.07
N ASP A 90 -8.23 -14.26 -20.64
CA ASP A 90 -8.22 -15.49 -21.43
C ASP A 90 -8.50 -16.72 -20.54
N ILE A 91 -7.74 -16.87 -19.45
CA ILE A 91 -7.89 -17.94 -18.44
C ILE A 91 -9.32 -17.95 -17.90
N CYS A 92 -9.88 -16.78 -17.59
CA CYS A 92 -11.25 -16.65 -17.14
C CYS A 92 -12.29 -16.84 -18.26
N HIS A 93 -11.93 -17.32 -19.46
CA HIS A 93 -12.82 -17.56 -20.60
C HIS A 93 -13.67 -16.33 -20.99
N PHE A 94 -13.08 -15.13 -20.90
CA PHE A 94 -13.73 -13.90 -21.38
C PHE A 94 -13.35 -13.58 -22.83
N LEU A 95 -12.16 -14.00 -23.29
CA LEU A 95 -11.76 -13.88 -24.68
C LEU A 95 -12.34 -15.00 -25.55
N GLU A 96 -12.26 -16.24 -25.06
CA GLU A 96 -12.93 -17.41 -25.65
C GLU A 96 -14.00 -17.93 -24.67
N PRO A 97 -15.29 -17.61 -24.89
CA PRO A 97 -16.36 -18.02 -23.98
C PRO A 97 -16.52 -19.53 -23.88
N LYS A 98 -16.70 -20.01 -22.64
CA LYS A 98 -16.97 -21.40 -22.31
C LYS A 98 -18.29 -21.52 -21.55
N ASP A 99 -19.32 -22.03 -22.21
CA ASP A 99 -20.68 -22.12 -21.67
C ASP A 99 -20.78 -22.98 -20.40
N THR A 100 -19.89 -23.96 -20.24
CA THR A 100 -19.86 -24.84 -19.05
C THR A 100 -19.23 -24.17 -17.81
N CYS A 101 -18.56 -23.03 -17.97
CA CYS A 101 -17.95 -22.29 -16.87
C CYS A 101 -18.91 -21.20 -16.37
N VAL A 102 -19.74 -21.49 -15.36
CA VAL A 102 -20.70 -20.51 -14.83
C VAL A 102 -20.00 -19.45 -13.99
N GLN A 103 -19.41 -19.85 -12.85
CA GLN A 103 -18.69 -18.96 -11.92
C GLN A 103 -17.17 -19.18 -11.98
N ALA A 104 -16.74 -20.43 -11.95
CA ALA A 104 -15.36 -20.86 -12.17
C ALA A 104 -15.34 -22.35 -12.53
N CYS A 105 -14.23 -22.84 -13.07
CA CYS A 105 -14.00 -24.24 -13.39
C CYS A 105 -12.52 -24.61 -13.21
N TYR A 106 -12.21 -25.90 -13.27
CA TYR A 106 -10.85 -26.43 -13.09
C TYR A 106 -9.89 -26.09 -14.25
N GLU A 107 -10.40 -25.56 -15.36
CA GLU A 107 -9.59 -25.05 -16.46
C GLU A 107 -9.37 -23.53 -16.38
N CYS A 108 -9.90 -22.86 -15.34
CA CYS A 108 -9.65 -21.43 -15.09
C CYS A 108 -9.07 -21.17 -13.69
N LEU A 109 -9.90 -21.12 -12.65
CA LEU A 109 -9.52 -20.65 -11.30
C LEU A 109 -9.66 -21.71 -10.21
N LEU A 110 -10.34 -22.83 -10.49
CA LEU A 110 -10.49 -23.90 -9.51
C LEU A 110 -9.29 -24.85 -9.55
N SER A 111 -8.83 -25.26 -8.39
CA SER A 111 -7.74 -26.23 -8.23
C SER A 111 -8.21 -27.47 -7.49
N TYR A 112 -7.57 -28.61 -7.77
CA TYR A 112 -7.74 -29.85 -7.02
C TYR A 112 -6.92 -29.88 -5.71
N ARG A 113 -6.09 -28.86 -5.47
CA ARG A 113 -5.41 -28.65 -4.19
C ARG A 113 -6.44 -28.24 -3.11
N ASN A 114 -6.02 -28.18 -1.85
CA ASN A 114 -6.88 -27.72 -0.75
C ASN A 114 -7.19 -26.21 -0.91
N GLN A 115 -8.24 -25.92 -1.68
CA GLN A 115 -8.72 -24.57 -1.97
C GLN A 115 -10.08 -24.37 -1.28
N PHE A 116 -10.05 -23.93 -0.01
CA PHE A 116 -11.26 -23.74 0.80
C PHE A 116 -12.21 -22.68 0.24
N ASP A 117 -11.69 -21.78 -0.60
CA ASP A 117 -12.44 -20.68 -1.19
C ASP A 117 -13.26 -21.06 -2.43
N HIS A 118 -13.30 -22.33 -2.84
CA HIS A 118 -14.13 -22.79 -3.99
C HIS A 118 -15.53 -22.14 -4.05
N PRO A 119 -16.29 -22.03 -2.94
CA PRO A 119 -17.62 -21.42 -2.95
C PRO A 119 -17.63 -19.89 -3.20
N LEU A 120 -16.50 -19.22 -2.98
CA LEU A 120 -16.34 -17.78 -3.09
C LEU A 120 -15.86 -17.35 -4.49
N ILE A 121 -15.18 -18.24 -5.22
CA ILE A 121 -14.54 -17.90 -6.49
C ILE A 121 -15.59 -17.66 -7.58
N ASN A 122 -15.57 -16.46 -8.15
CA ASN A 122 -16.45 -16.08 -9.26
C ASN A 122 -15.75 -15.14 -10.23
N ARG A 123 -15.37 -15.67 -11.40
CA ARG A 123 -14.63 -14.95 -12.46
C ARG A 123 -15.23 -13.60 -12.84
N HIS A 124 -16.55 -13.46 -12.76
CA HIS A 124 -17.24 -12.24 -13.18
C HIS A 124 -16.99 -11.06 -12.23
N LEU A 125 -16.61 -11.31 -10.97
CA LEU A 125 -16.36 -10.26 -9.98
C LEU A 125 -15.15 -9.39 -10.34
N ILE A 126 -14.14 -10.00 -10.97
CA ILE A 126 -12.85 -9.35 -11.25
C ILE A 126 -12.74 -8.82 -12.68
N LYS A 127 -13.70 -9.15 -13.56
CA LYS A 127 -13.66 -8.76 -14.97
C LYS A 127 -13.48 -7.25 -15.18
N PRO A 128 -14.24 -6.36 -14.50
CA PRO A 128 -14.06 -4.91 -14.69
C PRO A 128 -12.66 -4.44 -14.33
N LEU A 129 -12.10 -4.95 -13.23
CA LEU A 129 -10.73 -4.63 -12.81
C LEU A 129 -9.71 -5.12 -13.85
N LEU A 130 -9.88 -6.32 -14.40
CA LEU A 130 -8.98 -6.81 -15.45
C LEU A 130 -9.02 -5.93 -16.71
N GLU A 131 -10.21 -5.49 -17.13
CA GLU A 131 -10.37 -4.59 -18.27
C GLU A 131 -9.68 -3.24 -18.02
N GLU A 132 -9.78 -2.69 -16.82
CA GLU A 132 -9.04 -1.48 -16.40
C GLU A 132 -7.51 -1.70 -16.45
N LEU A 133 -7.04 -2.85 -15.93
CA LEU A 133 -5.62 -3.18 -15.90
C LEU A 133 -4.99 -3.32 -17.29
N GLN A 134 -5.76 -3.62 -18.35
CA GLN A 134 -5.25 -3.65 -19.73
C GLN A 134 -4.72 -2.29 -20.20
N GLY A 135 -5.19 -1.18 -19.62
CA GLY A 135 -4.74 0.18 -19.90
C GLY A 135 -3.77 0.76 -18.85
N SER A 136 -3.38 -0.03 -17.84
CA SER A 136 -2.55 0.42 -16.72
C SER A 136 -1.05 0.32 -17.00
N ALA A 137 -0.24 1.07 -16.25
CA ALA A 137 1.22 0.91 -16.27
C ALA A 137 1.76 0.77 -14.84
N VAL A 138 2.78 -0.06 -14.68
CA VAL A 138 3.55 -0.16 -13.44
C VAL A 138 4.45 1.06 -13.34
N GLU A 139 4.27 1.82 -12.28
CA GLU A 139 5.16 2.92 -11.90
C GLU A 139 5.89 2.56 -10.61
N ILE A 140 7.23 2.59 -10.65
CA ILE A 140 8.05 2.41 -9.46
C ILE A 140 8.07 3.74 -8.71
N SER A 141 7.31 3.81 -7.62
CA SER A 141 7.24 4.99 -6.76
C SER A 141 8.49 5.24 -5.95
N GLY A 142 9.56 4.44 -6.04
CA GLY A 142 10.84 4.76 -5.38
C GLY A 142 11.40 6.13 -5.80
N VAL A 143 11.31 6.47 -7.08
CA VAL A 143 11.68 7.79 -7.60
C VAL A 143 10.72 8.86 -7.11
N PHE A 144 9.40 8.57 -7.10
CA PHE A 144 8.39 9.49 -6.58
C PHE A 144 8.48 9.70 -5.05
N ARG A 145 8.87 8.68 -4.28
CA ARG A 145 9.04 8.71 -2.82
C ARG A 145 10.29 9.49 -2.46
N ASP A 146 11.37 9.32 -3.22
CA ASP A 146 12.58 10.13 -3.09
C ASP A 146 12.30 11.59 -3.48
N GLU A 147 11.61 11.83 -4.60
CA GLU A 147 11.19 13.17 -5.02
C GLU A 147 10.22 13.82 -4.02
N GLN A 148 9.24 13.07 -3.51
CA GLN A 148 8.31 13.52 -2.47
C GLN A 148 9.06 13.81 -1.17
N TYR A 149 9.98 12.94 -0.76
CA TYR A 149 10.84 13.17 0.40
C TYR A 149 11.65 14.45 0.23
N GLN A 150 12.32 14.64 -0.90
CA GLN A 150 13.09 15.87 -1.18
C GLN A 150 12.20 17.11 -1.23
N LYS A 151 10.99 17.00 -1.80
CA LYS A 151 9.99 18.07 -1.83
C LYS A 151 9.54 18.44 -0.42
N LEU A 152 9.15 17.47 0.40
CA LEU A 152 8.77 17.69 1.81
C LEU A 152 9.95 18.27 2.60
N LEU A 153 11.16 17.75 2.40
CA LEU A 153 12.38 18.25 3.04
C LEU A 153 12.65 19.72 2.70
N SER A 154 12.42 20.12 1.44
CA SER A 154 12.55 21.52 1.00
C SER A 154 11.51 22.47 1.60
N GLN A 155 10.39 21.94 2.10
CA GLN A 155 9.29 22.68 2.70
C GLN A 155 9.38 22.81 4.23
N THR A 156 10.25 22.02 4.88
CA THR A 156 10.51 22.10 6.34
C THR A 156 11.07 23.45 6.78
N ASP A 157 10.79 23.86 8.02
CA ASP A 157 11.30 25.14 8.54
C ASP A 157 12.84 25.11 8.57
N PRO A 158 13.54 26.09 7.94
CA PRO A 158 14.99 26.22 8.06
C PRO A 158 15.47 26.37 9.51
N ASN A 159 14.64 26.86 10.43
CA ASN A 159 14.99 27.10 11.83
C ASN A 159 14.75 25.88 12.75
N SER A 160 14.04 24.85 12.27
CA SER A 160 13.74 23.63 13.02
C SER A 160 14.42 22.43 12.40
N ASN A 161 15.57 22.01 12.97
CA ASN A 161 16.24 20.79 12.52
C ASN A 161 15.45 19.52 12.90
N PHE A 162 14.54 19.62 13.87
CA PHE A 162 13.83 18.45 14.39
C PHE A 162 12.83 17.88 13.38
N GLU A 163 12.14 18.73 12.61
CA GLU A 163 11.27 18.31 11.49
C GLU A 163 12.03 17.44 10.48
N ARG A 164 13.26 17.84 10.13
CA ARG A 164 14.11 17.09 9.18
C ARG A 164 14.49 15.72 9.72
N VAL A 165 14.84 15.65 11.01
CA VAL A 165 15.18 14.40 11.69
C VAL A 165 13.98 13.45 11.73
N VAL A 166 12.79 13.96 12.05
CA VAL A 166 11.55 13.17 12.05
C VAL A 166 11.22 12.66 10.64
N LEU A 167 11.25 13.53 9.63
CA LEU A 167 10.97 13.14 8.24
C LEU A 167 11.97 12.11 7.72
N GLN A 168 13.25 12.26 8.06
CA GLN A 168 14.29 11.29 7.71
C GLN A 168 14.02 9.92 8.36
N GLU A 169 13.62 9.88 9.63
CA GLU A 169 13.30 8.64 10.34
C GLU A 169 12.07 7.95 9.70
N ILE A 170 11.00 8.70 9.37
CA ILE A 170 9.82 8.18 8.65
C ILE A 170 10.25 7.55 7.31
N TYR A 171 11.08 8.27 6.55
CA TYR A 171 11.59 7.78 5.27
C TYR A 171 12.40 6.49 5.43
N GLN A 172 13.36 6.47 6.36
CA GLN A 172 14.26 5.34 6.63
C GLN A 172 13.52 4.08 7.13
N ARG A 173 12.46 4.25 7.93
CA ARG A 173 11.63 3.13 8.42
C ARG A 173 10.68 2.56 7.37
N GLY A 174 10.59 3.16 6.18
CA GLY A 174 9.69 2.70 5.14
C GLY A 174 8.23 3.10 5.35
N TYR A 175 7.92 3.95 6.34
CA TYR A 175 6.55 4.40 6.60
C TYR A 175 6.01 5.29 5.47
N LYS A 176 4.68 5.40 5.38
CA LYS A 176 4.00 6.33 4.48
C LYS A 176 4.52 7.76 4.75
N LEU A 177 4.96 8.44 3.69
CA LEU A 177 5.38 9.84 3.80
C LEU A 177 4.13 10.72 3.96
N PRO A 178 4.23 11.85 4.69
CA PRO A 178 3.15 12.82 4.74
C PRO A 178 2.76 13.34 3.35
N ASP A 179 1.49 13.71 3.19
CA ASP A 179 0.97 14.28 1.95
C ASP A 179 1.49 15.71 1.72
N ALA A 180 1.69 16.46 2.80
CA ALA A 180 2.15 17.84 2.76
C ALA A 180 2.95 18.22 4.01
N ALA A 181 3.83 19.19 3.87
CA ALA A 181 4.53 19.87 4.96
C ALA A 181 4.07 21.32 5.07
N GLN A 182 3.94 21.85 6.29
CA GLN A 182 3.60 23.25 6.58
C GLN A 182 2.30 23.75 5.91
N GLU A 183 1.35 22.85 5.64
CA GLU A 183 0.07 23.16 4.99
C GLU A 183 -0.90 23.80 5.99
N LEU A 184 -1.54 24.92 5.58
CA LEU A 184 -2.55 25.57 6.40
C LEU A 184 -3.86 24.78 6.35
N ILE A 185 -4.33 24.35 7.52
CA ILE A 185 -5.68 23.80 7.71
C ILE A 185 -6.61 24.98 8.00
N PRO A 186 -7.43 25.43 7.03
CA PRO A 186 -8.19 26.68 7.14
C PRO A 186 -9.21 26.68 8.29
N GLU A 187 -9.80 25.53 8.60
CA GLU A 187 -10.85 25.37 9.61
C GLU A 187 -10.36 25.69 11.02
N ALA A 188 -9.07 25.42 11.27
CA ALA A 188 -8.44 25.63 12.57
C ALA A 188 -7.42 26.79 12.56
N ASN A 189 -7.18 27.39 11.40
CA ASN A 189 -6.13 28.38 11.16
C ASN A 189 -4.78 27.95 11.77
N CYS A 190 -4.42 26.68 11.55
CA CYS A 190 -3.23 26.05 12.12
C CYS A 190 -2.41 25.41 11.00
N LYS A 191 -1.09 25.41 11.17
CA LYS A 191 -0.12 24.80 10.24
C LYS A 191 0.64 23.71 10.98
N PRO A 192 0.24 22.44 10.84
CA PRO A 192 1.05 21.33 11.30
C PRO A 192 2.34 21.24 10.49
N ASP A 193 3.39 20.66 11.09
CA ASP A 193 4.66 20.47 10.39
C ASP A 193 4.49 19.48 9.24
N PHE A 194 3.71 18.42 9.45
CA PHE A 194 3.31 17.47 8.42
C PHE A 194 1.85 17.05 8.54
N VAL A 195 1.23 16.69 7.43
CA VAL A 195 -0.18 16.28 7.37
C VAL A 195 -0.34 15.00 6.54
N TYR A 196 -1.12 14.06 7.07
CA TYR A 196 -1.69 12.91 6.36
C TYR A 196 -3.18 13.20 6.15
N LYS A 197 -3.58 13.49 4.91
CA LYS A 197 -4.92 13.97 4.54
C LYS A 197 -5.94 12.85 4.55
N GLU A 198 -5.57 11.67 4.06
CA GLU A 198 -6.47 10.51 3.98
C GLU A 198 -6.84 9.99 5.37
N GLU A 199 -5.85 9.91 6.27
CA GLU A 199 -6.03 9.43 7.64
C GLU A 199 -6.38 10.54 8.63
N ALA A 200 -6.46 11.78 8.15
CA ALA A 200 -6.69 12.98 8.95
C ALA A 200 -5.73 13.09 10.16
N ILE A 201 -4.43 12.89 9.95
CA ILE A 201 -3.41 13.03 11.01
C ILE A 201 -2.61 14.31 10.80
N ALA A 202 -2.50 15.12 11.85
CA ALA A 202 -1.67 16.32 11.90
C ALA A 202 -0.48 16.09 12.84
N LEU A 203 0.73 16.15 12.28
CA LEU A 203 1.98 15.90 12.99
C LEU A 203 2.67 17.22 13.38
N PHE A 204 2.99 17.35 14.66
CA PHE A 204 3.75 18.47 15.22
C PHE A 204 5.08 17.98 15.78
N CYS A 205 6.17 18.63 15.38
CA CYS A 205 7.55 18.34 15.71
C CYS A 205 8.10 19.44 16.64
N ASP A 206 7.91 19.26 17.95
CA ASP A 206 8.37 20.20 18.97
C ASP A 206 9.88 20.06 19.21
N GLY A 207 10.66 20.78 18.39
CA GLY A 207 12.09 20.98 18.60
C GLY A 207 12.42 21.85 19.82
N SER A 208 13.71 21.98 20.17
CA SER A 208 14.17 22.74 21.34
C SER A 208 13.79 24.24 21.32
N VAL A 209 13.45 24.78 20.15
CA VAL A 209 12.94 26.15 19.99
C VAL A 209 11.56 26.36 20.64
N HIS A 210 10.80 25.28 20.87
CA HIS A 210 9.49 25.29 21.52
C HIS A 210 9.55 25.22 23.06
N ASP A 211 10.74 25.28 23.67
CA ASP A 211 10.86 25.22 25.12
C ASP A 211 10.56 26.53 25.86
N ASN A 212 10.47 27.64 25.13
CA ASN A 212 10.07 28.93 25.69
C ASN A 212 8.60 28.89 26.18
N PRO A 213 8.30 29.32 27.42
CA PRO A 213 6.94 29.38 27.97
C PRO A 213 5.90 30.14 27.13
N GLU A 214 6.31 31.16 26.38
CA GLU A 214 5.39 31.91 25.50
C GLU A 214 4.99 31.09 24.28
N GLN A 215 5.97 30.39 23.67
CA GLN A 215 5.74 29.49 22.53
C GLN A 215 4.83 28.31 22.93
N LYS A 216 5.07 27.70 24.10
CA LYS A 216 4.23 26.60 24.63
C LYS A 216 2.76 26.98 24.79
N LYS A 217 2.46 28.24 25.13
CA LYS A 217 1.06 28.71 25.25
C LYS A 217 0.41 28.85 23.87
N GLN A 218 1.15 29.36 22.89
CA GLN A 218 0.67 29.52 21.52
C GLN A 218 0.43 28.16 20.87
N ASP A 219 1.38 27.23 20.96
CA ASP A 219 1.29 25.87 20.41
C ASP A 219 0.07 25.12 20.99
N LYS A 220 -0.22 25.34 22.28
CA LYS A 220 -1.40 24.74 22.92
C LYS A 220 -2.70 25.29 22.35
N ILE A 221 -2.79 26.60 22.10
CA ILE A 221 -3.99 27.22 21.51
C ILE A 221 -4.22 26.70 20.09
N GLU A 222 -3.16 26.58 19.29
CA GLU A 222 -3.22 26.07 17.92
C GLU A 222 -3.69 24.61 17.88
N ARG A 223 -3.17 23.77 18.79
CA ARG A 223 -3.61 22.37 18.93
C ARG A 223 -5.04 22.23 19.41
N ASP A 224 -5.44 23.02 20.40
CA ASP A 224 -6.81 23.02 20.90
C ASP A 224 -7.75 23.43 19.75
N ASN A 225 -7.43 24.48 18.98
CA ASN A 225 -8.20 24.87 17.81
C ASN A 225 -8.28 23.75 16.75
N LEU A 226 -7.16 23.07 16.47
CA LEU A 226 -7.17 21.95 15.53
C LEU A 226 -8.08 20.82 16.02
N ARG A 227 -8.00 20.48 17.31
CA ARG A 227 -8.78 19.40 17.92
C ARG A 227 -10.29 19.68 17.96
N TYR A 228 -10.67 20.93 18.19
CA TYR A 228 -12.07 21.32 18.36
C TYR A 228 -12.73 21.75 17.04
N ASN A 229 -11.96 22.25 16.08
CA ASN A 229 -12.50 22.81 14.84
C ASN A 229 -12.21 21.96 13.59
N ALA A 230 -11.30 20.99 13.67
CA ALA A 230 -10.98 20.08 12.58
C ALA A 230 -10.98 18.62 13.08
N SER A 231 -11.47 17.69 12.26
CA SER A 231 -11.53 16.26 12.61
C SER A 231 -10.18 15.54 12.46
N TYR A 232 -9.08 16.22 12.80
CA TYR A 232 -7.73 15.69 12.69
C TYR A 232 -7.27 15.08 14.02
N GLN A 233 -6.65 13.91 13.96
CA GLN A 233 -5.89 13.34 15.06
C GLN A 233 -4.55 14.08 15.16
N ILE A 234 -4.24 14.59 16.36
CA ILE A 234 -3.00 15.30 16.62
C ILE A 234 -1.95 14.31 17.12
N LEU A 235 -0.83 14.21 16.40
CA LEU A 235 0.35 13.50 16.83
C LEU A 235 1.45 14.52 17.14
N THR A 236 1.88 14.59 18.40
CA THR A 236 2.96 15.47 18.82
C THR A 236 4.20 14.65 19.16
N LEU A 237 5.31 14.98 18.49
CA LEU A 237 6.64 14.45 18.74
C LEU A 237 7.45 15.54 19.40
N ARG A 238 8.01 15.27 20.58
CA ARG A 238 8.91 16.20 21.26
C ARG A 238 10.34 15.68 21.20
N HIS A 239 11.30 16.56 20.99
CA HIS A 239 12.71 16.18 20.91
C HIS A 239 13.29 15.62 22.22
N ASP A 240 12.68 15.94 23.37
CA ASP A 240 13.08 15.53 24.72
C ASP A 240 12.38 14.24 25.23
N GLU A 241 11.56 13.62 24.38
CA GLU A 241 10.85 12.36 24.67
C GLU A 241 11.30 11.23 23.72
N ASP A 242 10.86 10.01 23.98
CA ASP A 242 10.99 8.90 23.03
C ASP A 242 9.97 9.03 21.89
N TRP A 243 10.18 10.03 21.03
CA TRP A 243 9.33 10.27 19.88
C TRP A 243 9.41 9.16 18.82
N ARG A 244 10.46 8.32 18.87
CA ARG A 244 10.65 7.19 17.95
C ARG A 244 9.67 6.05 18.19
N GLU A 245 9.31 5.82 19.45
CA GLU A 245 8.24 4.88 19.83
C GLU A 245 6.88 5.40 19.36
N LYS A 246 6.62 6.70 19.55
CA LYS A 246 5.36 7.34 19.09
C LYS A 246 5.16 7.28 17.57
N LEU A 247 6.24 7.20 16.80
CA LEU A 247 6.18 7.05 15.34
C LEU A 247 5.66 5.69 14.89
N GLU A 248 5.66 4.66 15.73
CA GLU A 248 5.18 3.32 15.36
C GLU A 248 3.70 3.32 14.93
N ILE A 249 2.91 4.29 15.40
CA ILE A 249 1.52 4.48 14.95
C ILE A 249 1.42 4.69 13.43
N LEU A 250 2.46 5.27 12.81
CA LEU A 250 2.51 5.47 11.36
C LEU A 250 2.82 4.17 10.61
N GLY A 251 3.35 3.15 11.28
CA GLY A 251 3.60 1.83 10.67
C GLY A 251 2.32 1.04 10.38
N SER A 252 1.19 1.46 10.94
CA SER A 252 -0.13 0.86 10.67
C SER A 252 -0.95 1.56 9.58
N LEU A 253 -0.43 2.68 9.05
CA LEU A 253 -1.01 3.40 7.91
C LEU A 253 -0.67 2.66 6.62
#